data_AF-A0A433RQ50-F1
#
_entry.id   AF-A0A433RQ50-F1
#
_cell.length_a   1.000
_cell.length_b   1.000
_cell.length_c   1.000
_cell.angle_alpha   90.00
_cell.angle_beta   90.00
_cell.angle_gamma   90.00
#
_symmetry.space_group_name_H-M   'P 1'
#
loop_
_entity.id
_entity.type
_entity.pdbx_description
1 polymer ?
#
loop_
_entity_poly.entity_id
_entity_poly.type
_entity_poly.pdbx_seq_one_letter_code
_entity_poly.pdbx_strand_id
1 'polypeptide(L)'
;MFKIEFIEEGISIRKIILKNLKTCTEEICFDHTMLLSFRNFRFMEIGETYCCKLFLSGKVTADGETYRFNRYVSIGTQHFCEIVNFKGDIYYIEDFHMKNHCKFIRFHVERKDLIQVGEIIHPILSE
;
A
#
# COMPACT_ATOMS: atom_id res chain seq x y z
N MET A 1 -10.46 -3.72 -4.76
CA MET A 1 -10.96 -4.17 -3.45
C MET A 1 -10.14 -5.36 -3.00
N PHE A 2 -9.96 -5.49 -1.69
CA PHE A 2 -9.23 -6.57 -1.06
C PHE A 2 -10.14 -7.27 -0.06
N LYS A 3 -10.08 -8.60 0.02
CA LYS A 3 -10.68 -9.38 1.10
C LYS A 3 -9.64 -9.61 2.20
N ILE A 4 -10.05 -9.50 3.46
CA ILE A 4 -9.17 -9.81 4.59
C ILE A 4 -9.18 -11.31 4.80
N GLU A 5 -8.03 -11.96 4.63
CA GLU A 5 -7.90 -13.41 4.85
C GLU A 5 -7.38 -13.73 6.25
N PHE A 6 -6.54 -12.85 6.82
CA PHE A 6 -5.96 -13.06 8.14
C PHE A 6 -5.52 -11.75 8.79
N ILE A 7 -5.59 -11.70 10.13
CA ILE A 7 -5.04 -10.60 10.95
C ILE A 7 -4.21 -11.24 12.07
N GLU A 8 -2.95 -10.86 12.14
CA GLU A 8 -2.03 -11.14 13.25
C GLU A 8 -1.93 -9.87 14.10
N GLU A 9 -2.49 -9.91 15.30
CA GLU A 9 -2.44 -8.81 16.25
C GLU A 9 -1.08 -8.79 16.96
N GLY A 10 -0.37 -7.65 16.88
CA GLY A 10 0.84 -7.36 17.65
C GLY A 10 0.63 -6.15 18.54
N ILE A 11 1.58 -5.89 19.45
CA ILE A 11 1.47 -4.80 20.44
C ILE A 11 1.41 -3.42 19.77
N SER A 12 2.26 -3.21 18.75
CA SER A 12 2.46 -1.93 18.06
C SER A 12 2.12 -1.97 16.58
N ILE A 13 2.10 -3.16 16.01
CA ILE A 13 1.98 -3.40 14.58
C ILE A 13 1.11 -4.61 14.36
N ARG A 14 0.16 -4.50 13.46
CA ARG A 14 -0.66 -5.61 13.00
C ARG A 14 -0.19 -6.04 11.64
N LYS A 15 -0.11 -7.34 11.41
CA LYS A 15 0.15 -7.91 10.09
C LYS A 15 -1.16 -8.42 9.53
N ILE A 16 -1.50 -7.99 8.32
CA ILE A 16 -2.77 -8.26 7.68
C ILE A 16 -2.49 -8.94 6.35
N ILE A 17 -3.12 -10.09 6.12
CA ILE A 17 -3.09 -10.77 4.82
C ILE A 17 -4.33 -10.38 4.05
N LEU A 18 -4.12 -9.74 2.90
CA LEU A 18 -5.16 -9.23 2.01
C LEU A 18 -5.15 -10.02 0.71
N LYS A 19 -6.30 -10.37 0.17
CA LYS A 19 -6.42 -10.93 -1.18
C LYS A 19 -7.01 -9.90 -2.12
N ASN A 20 -6.26 -9.49 -3.14
CA ASN A 20 -6.79 -8.64 -4.21
C ASN A 20 -7.84 -9.43 -5.00
N LEU A 21 -9.08 -8.95 -5.00
CA LEU A 21 -10.20 -9.66 -5.61
C LEU A 21 -10.14 -9.68 -7.15
N LYS A 22 -9.37 -8.77 -7.77
CA LYS A 22 -9.25 -8.69 -9.23
C LYS A 22 -8.16 -9.61 -9.77
N THR A 23 -7.02 -9.65 -9.10
CA THR A 23 -5.81 -10.34 -9.56
C THR A 23 -5.55 -11.65 -8.82
N CYS A 24 -6.32 -11.91 -7.75
CA CYS A 24 -6.11 -13.00 -6.79
C CYS A 24 -4.75 -12.96 -6.09
N THR A 25 -4.00 -11.86 -6.18
CA THR A 25 -2.72 -11.70 -5.47
C THR A 25 -2.97 -11.61 -3.96
N GLU A 26 -2.21 -12.40 -3.20
CA GLU A 26 -2.16 -12.30 -1.74
C GLU A 26 -1.05 -11.32 -1.34
N GLU A 27 -1.40 -10.41 -0.44
CA GLU A 27 -0.54 -9.33 0.03
C GLU A 27 -0.37 -9.44 1.54
N ILE A 28 0.88 -9.45 2.00
CA ILE A 28 1.20 -9.29 3.41
C ILE A 28 1.48 -7.80 3.63
N CYS A 29 0.64 -7.16 4.43
CA CYS A 29 0.72 -5.73 4.72
C CYS A 29 0.79 -5.49 6.22
N PHE A 30 1.33 -4.34 6.59
CA PHE A 30 1.43 -3.93 7.99
C PHE A 30 0.60 -2.69 8.27
N ASP A 31 0.02 -2.65 9.46
CA ASP A 31 -0.74 -1.53 10.00
C ASP A 31 -0.17 -1.16 11.37
N HIS A 32 0.23 0.10 11.52
CA HIS A 32 0.73 0.67 12.77
C HIS A 32 -0.07 1.93 13.18
N THR A 33 -1.26 2.13 12.59
CA THR A 33 -2.11 3.31 12.83
C THR A 33 -2.61 3.41 14.27
N MET A 34 -2.71 2.29 14.98
CA MET A 34 -3.18 2.23 16.36
C MET A 34 -2.31 3.06 17.32
N LEU A 35 -1.02 3.20 17.04
CA LEU A 35 -0.12 4.00 17.87
C LEU A 35 -0.28 5.51 17.68
N LEU A 36 -0.98 5.93 16.62
CA LEU A 36 -0.94 7.30 16.12
C LEU A 36 -2.29 8.00 16.26
N SER A 37 -3.41 7.27 16.20
CA SER A 37 -4.73 7.88 16.26
C SER A 37 -5.83 6.91 16.70
N PHE A 38 -6.91 7.48 17.28
CA PHE A 38 -8.17 6.77 17.48
C PHE A 38 -8.92 6.51 16.17
N ARG A 39 -8.68 7.32 15.13
CA ARG A 39 -9.16 7.05 13.77
C ARG A 39 -8.11 6.21 13.04
N ASN A 40 -8.25 4.89 13.16
CA ASN A 40 -7.28 3.89 12.70
C ASN A 40 -7.98 2.75 11.94
N PHE A 41 -7.22 1.73 11.53
CA PHE A 41 -7.75 0.62 10.73
C PHE A 41 -8.30 -0.56 11.55
N ARG A 42 -8.54 -0.42 12.86
CA ARG A 42 -9.04 -1.52 13.71
C ARG A 42 -10.46 -1.99 13.37
N PHE A 43 -11.21 -1.22 12.60
CA PHE A 43 -12.53 -1.63 12.11
C PHE A 43 -12.46 -2.74 11.05
N MET A 44 -11.29 -3.07 10.52
CA MET A 44 -11.15 -4.13 9.52
C MET A 44 -11.33 -5.52 10.16
N GLU A 45 -12.17 -6.34 9.54
CA GLU A 45 -12.54 -7.68 10.01
C GLU A 45 -12.17 -8.77 8.99
N ILE A 46 -11.83 -9.97 9.47
CA ILE A 46 -11.55 -11.14 8.63
C ILE A 46 -12.81 -11.52 7.84
N GLY A 47 -12.67 -11.81 6.55
CA GLY A 47 -13.77 -12.16 5.66
C GLY A 47 -14.37 -10.97 4.92
N GLU A 48 -14.27 -9.77 5.50
CA GLU A 48 -14.81 -8.53 4.92
C GLU A 48 -13.93 -7.98 3.79
N THR A 49 -14.51 -7.05 3.01
CA THR A 49 -13.86 -6.46 1.85
C THR A 49 -13.71 -4.95 1.94
N TYR A 50 -12.55 -4.45 1.52
CA TYR A 50 -12.21 -3.04 1.65
C TYR A 50 -11.51 -2.49 0.40
N CYS A 51 -11.66 -1.18 0.18
CA CYS A 51 -10.85 -0.44 -0.77
C CYS A 51 -9.55 0.00 -0.09
N CYS A 52 -8.48 -0.77 -0.27
CA CYS A 52 -7.17 -0.48 0.33
C CYS A 52 -6.23 0.20 -0.65
N LYS A 53 -5.38 1.09 -0.15
CA LYS A 53 -4.16 1.55 -0.82
C LYS A 53 -2.95 1.04 -0.05
N LEU A 54 -2.03 0.40 -0.78
CA LEU A 54 -0.85 -0.26 -0.24
C LEU A 54 0.40 0.49 -0.66
N PHE A 55 1.14 0.99 0.32
CA PHE A 55 2.44 1.62 0.12
C PHE A 55 3.52 0.55 0.04
N LEU A 56 4.46 0.65 -0.91
CA LEU A 56 5.67 -0.17 -0.92
C LEU A 56 6.82 0.66 -0.34
N SER A 57 7.28 0.25 0.85
CA SER A 57 8.55 0.70 1.38
C SER A 57 9.68 -0.09 0.75
N GLY A 58 10.75 0.60 0.37
CA GLY A 58 11.88 0.00 -0.32
C GLY A 58 12.63 1.02 -1.17
N LYS A 59 13.26 0.55 -2.24
CA LYS A 59 14.13 1.40 -3.07
C LYS A 59 14.14 0.97 -4.53
N VAL A 60 14.44 1.93 -5.41
CA VAL A 60 14.71 1.65 -6.82
C VAL A 60 16.07 0.98 -6.96
N THR A 61 16.11 -0.21 -7.56
CA THR A 61 17.33 -1.00 -7.73
C THR A 61 17.35 -1.70 -9.08
N ALA A 62 18.52 -2.12 -9.56
CA ALA A 62 18.63 -2.80 -10.86
C ALA A 62 18.03 -4.22 -10.88
N ASP A 63 17.99 -4.87 -9.72
CA ASP A 63 17.49 -6.23 -9.46
C ASP A 63 16.06 -6.28 -8.91
N GLY A 64 15.42 -5.13 -8.70
CA GLY A 64 14.04 -5.03 -8.25
C GLY A 64 13.03 -5.53 -9.28
N GLU A 65 11.81 -5.82 -8.81
CA GLU A 65 10.71 -6.19 -9.68
C GLU A 65 10.30 -5.02 -10.58
N THR A 66 9.85 -5.31 -11.80
CA THR A 66 9.46 -4.26 -12.74
C THR A 66 8.02 -3.83 -12.53
N TYR A 67 7.83 -2.54 -12.32
CA TYR A 67 6.53 -1.88 -12.23
C TYR A 67 6.40 -0.81 -13.30
N ARG A 68 5.19 -0.63 -13.82
CA ARG A 68 4.85 0.46 -14.72
C ARG A 68 4.34 1.65 -13.91
N PHE A 69 4.90 2.83 -14.17
CA PHE A 69 4.34 4.07 -13.66
C PHE A 69 2.96 4.32 -14.27
N ASN A 70 2.01 4.72 -13.43
CA ASN A 70 0.67 5.06 -13.88
C ASN A 70 0.41 6.57 -13.82
N ARG A 71 0.55 7.17 -12.63
CA ARG A 71 0.29 8.59 -12.40
C ARG A 71 0.83 9.05 -11.05
N TYR A 72 0.92 10.35 -10.88
CA TYR A 72 1.03 10.98 -9.56
C TYR A 72 -0.34 11.03 -8.90
N VAL A 73 -0.37 10.87 -7.57
CA VAL A 73 -1.61 10.85 -6.78
C VAL A 73 -1.35 11.41 -5.39
N SER A 74 -2.31 12.16 -4.88
CA SER A 74 -2.29 12.61 -3.48
C SER A 74 -3.07 11.63 -2.61
N ILE A 75 -2.52 11.32 -1.43
CA ILE A 75 -3.17 10.55 -0.37
C ILE A 75 -3.00 11.35 0.91
N GLY A 76 -4.10 11.96 1.35
CA GLY A 76 -4.05 12.98 2.39
C GLY A 76 -3.22 14.20 1.92
N THR A 77 -2.27 14.63 2.74
CA THR A 77 -1.37 15.78 2.47
C THR A 77 -0.13 15.38 1.66
N GLN A 78 0.13 14.09 1.46
CA GLN A 78 1.34 13.59 0.80
C GLN A 78 1.12 13.20 -0.67
N HIS A 79 2.19 13.29 -1.47
CA HIS A 79 2.23 12.92 -2.88
C HIS A 79 2.95 11.59 -3.10
N PHE A 80 2.36 10.74 -3.95
CA PHE A 80 2.87 9.41 -4.27
C PHE A 80 2.90 9.18 -5.77
N CYS A 81 3.71 8.21 -6.18
CA CYS A 81 3.61 7.57 -7.49
C CYS A 81 2.74 6.33 -7.40
N GLU A 82 1.67 6.28 -8.20
CA GLU A 82 0.88 5.07 -8.43
C GLU A 82 1.59 4.20 -9.48
N ILE A 83 1.90 2.97 -9.11
CA ILE A 83 2.62 2.02 -9.95
C ILE A 83 1.85 0.70 -10.06
N VAL A 84 2.06 -0.02 -11.16
CA VAL A 84 1.29 -1.22 -11.49
C VAL A 84 2.24 -2.36 -11.86
N ASN A 85 2.09 -3.51 -11.22
CA ASN A 85 2.86 -4.71 -11.60
C ASN A 85 2.29 -5.38 -12.87
N PHE A 86 2.92 -6.45 -13.34
CA PHE A 86 2.46 -7.16 -14.55
C PHE A 86 1.09 -7.84 -14.41
N LYS A 87 0.66 -8.16 -13.17
CA LYS A 87 -0.67 -8.75 -12.88
C LYS A 87 -1.78 -7.70 -12.87
N GLY A 88 -1.43 -6.41 -12.82
CA GLY A 88 -2.38 -5.32 -12.68
C GLY A 88 -2.68 -4.93 -11.23
N ASP A 89 -1.89 -5.41 -10.26
CA ASP A 89 -1.94 -4.90 -8.88
C ASP A 89 -1.41 -3.48 -8.83
N ILE A 90 -2.07 -2.64 -8.04
CA ILE A 90 -1.75 -1.21 -7.91
C ILE A 90 -1.14 -0.98 -6.54
N TYR A 91 -0.01 -0.27 -6.54
CA TYR A 91 0.69 0.13 -5.33
C TYR A 91 1.12 1.60 -5.39
N TYR A 92 1.56 2.10 -4.25
CA TYR A 92 1.99 3.49 -4.09
C TYR A 92 3.41 3.51 -3.52
N ILE A 93 4.26 4.36 -4.07
CA ILE A 93 5.62 4.60 -3.56
C ILE A 93 5.84 6.10 -3.42
N GLU A 94 6.88 6.49 -2.69
CA GLU A 94 7.26 7.90 -2.53
C GLU A 94 7.39 8.60 -3.89
N ASP A 95 7.13 9.90 -3.94
CA ASP A 95 7.40 10.69 -5.13
C ASP A 95 8.91 10.96 -5.24
N PHE A 96 9.57 10.26 -6.17
CA PHE A 96 10.98 10.49 -6.52
C PHE A 96 11.13 11.29 -7.82
N HIS A 97 10.08 12.00 -8.25
CA HIS A 97 10.03 12.81 -9.46
C HIS A 97 10.60 12.07 -10.68
N MET A 98 9.82 11.11 -11.19
CA MET A 98 10.19 10.38 -12.40
C MET A 98 10.60 11.32 -13.52
N LYS A 99 11.85 11.19 -14.00
CA LYS A 99 12.28 11.87 -15.24
C LYS A 99 11.31 11.48 -16.35
N ASN A 100 10.82 12.46 -17.10
CA ASN A 100 9.71 12.42 -18.07
C ASN A 100 9.70 11.28 -19.11
N HIS A 101 10.71 10.40 -19.16
CA HIS A 101 10.85 9.31 -20.12
C HIS A 101 10.83 7.91 -19.51
N CYS A 102 10.90 7.75 -18.19
CA CYS A 102 10.83 6.42 -17.56
C CYS A 102 9.37 6.00 -17.33
N LYS A 103 8.85 5.10 -18.17
CA LYS A 103 7.53 4.48 -17.96
C LYS A 103 7.55 3.31 -16.99
N PHE A 104 8.74 2.78 -16.70
CA PHE A 104 8.94 1.62 -15.85
C PHE A 104 9.99 1.92 -14.80
N ILE A 105 9.83 1.30 -13.65
CA ILE A 105 10.78 1.30 -12.55
C ILE A 105 11.08 -0.14 -12.15
N ARG A 106 12.29 -0.37 -11.64
CA ARG A 106 12.63 -1.61 -10.95
C ARG A 106 12.72 -1.28 -9.47
N PHE A 107 11.84 -1.90 -8.68
CA PHE A 107 11.67 -1.57 -7.27
C PHE A 107 11.85 -2.81 -6.42
N HIS A 108 12.77 -2.75 -5.47
CA HIS A 108 12.95 -3.77 -4.45
C HIS A 108 12.05 -3.44 -3.27
N VAL A 109 11.06 -4.30 -3.01
CA VAL A 109 10.08 -4.12 -1.93
C VAL A 109 10.64 -4.73 -0.65
N GLU A 110 10.82 -3.90 0.36
CA GLU A 110 11.24 -4.33 1.71
C GLU A 110 10.02 -4.61 2.58
N ARG A 111 8.96 -3.80 2.45
CA ARG A 111 7.72 -3.91 3.24
C ARG A 111 6.54 -3.29 2.51
N LYS A 112 5.33 -3.76 2.83
CA LYS A 112 4.07 -3.18 2.36
C LYS A 112 3.27 -2.65 3.54
N ASP A 113 2.78 -1.42 3.44
CA ASP A 113 2.02 -0.76 4.50
C ASP A 113 0.63 -0.37 4.03
N LEU A 114 -0.36 -0.55 4.90
CA LEU A 114 -1.69 0.01 4.67
C LEU A 114 -1.62 1.51 4.91
N ILE A 115 -1.97 2.29 3.89
CA ILE A 115 -1.95 3.76 3.97
C ILE A 115 -3.32 4.41 3.81
N GLN A 116 -4.32 3.68 3.29
CA GLN A 116 -5.70 4.12 3.22
C GLN A 116 -6.64 2.91 3.15
N VAL A 117 -7.76 2.97 3.86
CA VAL A 117 -8.83 1.96 3.85
C VAL A 117 -10.18 2.68 3.76
N GLY A 118 -10.83 2.60 2.60
CA GLY A 118 -12.00 3.43 2.29
C GLY A 118 -11.67 4.92 2.43
N GLU A 119 -12.46 5.63 3.24
CA GLU A 119 -12.28 7.06 3.55
C GLU A 119 -11.35 7.33 4.75
N ILE A 120 -10.76 6.28 5.34
CA ILE A 120 -9.83 6.41 6.46
C ILE A 120 -8.40 6.41 5.91
N ILE A 121 -7.66 7.48 6.16
CA ILE A 121 -6.26 7.66 5.73
C ILE A 121 -5.35 7.44 6.93
N HIS A 122 -4.15 6.90 6.69
CA HIS A 122 -3.15 6.72 7.73
C HIS A 122 -2.80 8.07 8.40
N PRO A 123 -2.72 8.16 9.75
CA PRO A 123 -2.61 9.44 10.46
C PRO A 123 -1.43 10.32 10.01
N ILE A 124 -0.25 9.74 9.81
CA ILE A 124 0.95 10.45 9.31
C ILE A 124 0.73 11.12 7.94
N LEU A 125 -0.21 10.63 7.14
CA LEU A 125 -0.51 11.21 5.83
C LEU A 125 -1.61 12.27 5.90
N SER A 126 -2.23 12.50 7.06
CA SER A 126 -3.37 13.40 7.23
C SER A 126 -2.98 14.77 7.81
N GLU A 127 -1.73 14.93 8.24
CA GLU A 127 -1.18 16.12 8.89
C GLU A 127 -0.36 16.99 7.91
#